data_AF-A0A518JQ74-F1
#
_entry.id   AF-A0A518JQ74-F1
#
_cell.length_a   1.000
_cell.length_b   1.000
_cell.length_c   1.000
_cell.angle_alpha   90.00
_cell.angle_beta   90.00
_cell.angle_gamma   90.00
#
_symmetry.space_group_name_H-M   'P 1'
#
loop_
_entity.id
_entity.type
_entity.pdbx_description
1 polymer ?
#
loop_
_entity_poly.entity_id
_entity_poly.type
_entity_poly.pdbx_seq_one_letter_code
_entity_poly.pdbx_strand_id
1 'polypeptide(L)'
;MDTERPLTRFGSWKLRCGRPVMPTVRQMSKTVGNQQYEMRSNVFGGESLYLPPGVSLETVPTSFLELFTDRLTDHHVAIYRNPRAYFNWLARRARIAGMKNWLLAMAATNQCGLHLHRAEFGPSVQTEVFVRGFLPHPRRFCDFRLASNKPLFDLPVALQDIYELIDGTIEGDVFEAGGFDNLSSLRFDASSLPIPDSHGVSDLDRALWFYTNSTGDRLLADGEKVFWFLHENCGLVEAGNLTKVVDSYFLSLLTGAKWLFDPYCSSR
;
A
#
# COMPACT_ATOMS: atom_id res chain seq x y z
N MET A 1 -9.09 -59.57 38.56
CA MET A 1 -10.22 -59.01 37.81
C MET A 1 -9.79 -57.63 37.35
N ASP A 2 -9.10 -57.63 36.23
CA ASP A 2 -8.59 -56.46 35.54
C ASP A 2 -9.73 -55.70 34.88
N THR A 3 -9.73 -54.38 35.02
CA THR A 3 -10.62 -53.49 34.26
C THR A 3 -9.77 -52.68 33.30
N GLU A 4 -9.78 -53.10 32.04
CA GLU A 4 -9.18 -52.42 30.90
C GLU A 4 -9.83 -51.05 30.68
N ARG A 5 -9.01 -50.01 30.51
CA ARG A 5 -9.41 -48.72 29.94
C ARG A 5 -9.07 -48.69 28.45
N PRO A 6 -9.96 -48.23 27.56
CA PRO A 6 -9.64 -48.13 26.14
C PRO A 6 -8.83 -46.87 25.83
N LEU A 7 -7.75 -47.06 25.05
CA LEU A 7 -6.98 -46.03 24.37
C LEU A 7 -7.83 -45.38 23.26
N THR A 8 -8.19 -44.11 23.42
CA THR A 8 -8.74 -43.29 22.34
C THR A 8 -7.61 -42.86 21.39
N ARG A 9 -7.69 -43.37 20.15
CA ARG A 9 -6.88 -42.96 19.01
C ARG A 9 -7.18 -41.50 18.65
N PHE A 10 -6.19 -40.62 18.73
CA PHE A 10 -6.26 -39.32 18.06
C PHE A 10 -6.10 -39.52 16.55
N GLY A 11 -7.17 -39.25 15.81
CA GLY A 11 -7.21 -39.24 14.35
C GLY A 11 -6.39 -38.07 13.80
N SER A 12 -5.58 -38.36 12.78
CA SER A 12 -4.85 -37.35 12.02
C SER A 12 -5.83 -36.49 11.21
N TRP A 13 -5.91 -35.20 11.51
CA TRP A 13 -6.55 -34.24 10.62
C TRP A 13 -5.55 -33.83 9.55
N LYS A 14 -5.52 -34.58 8.44
CA LYS A 14 -4.96 -34.07 7.18
C LYS A 14 -5.93 -33.01 6.65
N LEU A 15 -5.67 -31.75 6.96
CA LEU A 15 -6.21 -30.62 6.20
C LEU A 15 -5.67 -30.74 4.78
N ARG A 16 -6.50 -31.28 3.88
CA ARG A 16 -6.28 -31.15 2.44
C ARG A 16 -6.47 -29.67 2.13
N CYS A 17 -5.36 -28.95 1.93
CA CYS A 17 -5.37 -27.67 1.25
C CYS A 17 -5.86 -27.91 -0.19
N GLY A 18 -7.18 -27.85 -0.36
CA GLY A 18 -7.77 -27.67 -1.69
C GLY A 18 -7.28 -26.33 -2.20
N ARG A 19 -6.49 -26.35 -3.28
CA ARG A 19 -6.19 -25.13 -4.03
C ARG A 19 -7.53 -24.49 -4.40
N PRO A 20 -7.79 -23.21 -4.09
CA PRO A 20 -8.90 -22.52 -4.71
C PRO A 20 -8.64 -22.51 -6.21
N VAL A 21 -9.52 -23.15 -6.97
CA VAL A 21 -9.60 -22.94 -8.41
C VAL A 21 -10.10 -21.51 -8.57
N MET A 22 -9.16 -20.57 -8.74
CA MET A 22 -9.48 -19.22 -9.14
C MET A 22 -10.28 -19.31 -10.45
N PRO A 23 -11.50 -18.73 -10.54
CA PRO A 23 -12.14 -18.59 -11.82
C PRO A 23 -11.22 -17.74 -12.69
N THR A 24 -10.83 -18.27 -13.85
CA THR A 24 -10.15 -17.52 -14.90
C THR A 24 -10.99 -16.29 -15.19
N VAL A 25 -10.59 -15.13 -14.66
CA VAL A 25 -11.24 -13.85 -14.92
C VAL A 25 -11.14 -13.64 -16.42
N ARG A 26 -12.26 -13.87 -17.13
CA ARG A 26 -12.40 -13.46 -18.52
C ARG A 26 -12.25 -11.95 -18.55
N GLN A 27 -11.10 -11.46 -19.01
CA GLN A 27 -10.91 -10.09 -19.44
C GLN A 27 -12.01 -9.73 -20.44
N MET A 28 -13.04 -9.03 -19.98
CA MET A 28 -13.93 -8.28 -20.87
C MET A 28 -13.40 -6.84 -20.89
N SER A 29 -12.41 -6.58 -21.75
CA SER A 29 -12.15 -5.21 -22.19
C SER A 29 -13.35 -4.78 -23.04
N LYS A 30 -14.36 -4.17 -22.42
CA LYS A 30 -15.39 -3.47 -23.17
C LYS A 30 -14.78 -2.16 -23.67
N THR A 31 -14.24 -2.19 -24.87
CA THR A 31 -13.94 -0.98 -25.63
C THR A 31 -15.27 -0.37 -26.06
N VAL A 32 -15.91 0.40 -25.17
CA VAL A 32 -17.09 1.19 -25.53
C VAL A 32 -16.57 2.41 -26.28
N GLY A 33 -17.09 2.64 -27.48
CA GLY A 33 -16.48 3.48 -28.52
C GLY A 33 -15.99 4.86 -28.07
N ASN A 34 -14.88 5.32 -28.66
CA ASN A 34 -14.25 6.63 -28.44
C ASN A 34 -13.97 7.05 -26.98
N GLN A 35 -14.08 6.15 -26.00
CA GLN A 35 -13.80 6.46 -24.60
C GLN A 35 -12.29 6.46 -24.33
N GLN A 36 -11.78 7.61 -23.86
CA GLN A 36 -10.36 7.87 -23.60
C GLN A 36 -9.88 7.38 -22.22
N TYR A 37 -10.68 6.57 -21.53
CA TYR A 37 -10.37 5.99 -20.22
C TYR A 37 -10.60 4.47 -20.24
N GLU A 38 -9.94 3.74 -19.35
CA GLU A 38 -10.08 2.28 -19.26
C GLU A 38 -10.92 1.90 -18.04
N MET A 39 -12.00 1.12 -18.24
CA MET A 39 -12.85 0.65 -17.16
C MET A 39 -12.75 -0.88 -17.00
N ARG A 40 -12.63 -1.37 -15.77
CA ARG A 40 -12.43 -2.80 -15.44
C ARG A 40 -13.16 -3.18 -14.15
N SER A 41 -13.59 -4.43 -14.03
CA SER A 41 -14.05 -4.95 -12.74
C SER A 41 -12.86 -5.11 -11.77
N ASN A 42 -13.07 -4.82 -10.49
CA ASN A 42 -12.05 -4.97 -9.44
C ASN A 42 -12.22 -6.25 -8.61
N VAL A 43 -11.20 -6.57 -7.81
CA VAL A 43 -11.14 -7.77 -6.96
C VAL A 43 -12.22 -7.81 -5.88
N PHE A 44 -12.83 -6.67 -5.57
CA PHE A 44 -13.92 -6.52 -4.60
C PHE A 44 -15.31 -6.61 -5.25
N GLY A 45 -15.39 -7.04 -6.52
CA GLY A 45 -16.65 -7.17 -7.25
C GLY A 45 -17.24 -5.84 -7.75
N GLY A 46 -16.48 -4.74 -7.65
CA GLY A 46 -16.86 -3.42 -8.12
C GLY A 46 -16.19 -3.01 -9.43
N GLU A 47 -16.06 -1.70 -9.66
CA GLU A 47 -15.54 -1.09 -10.88
C GLU A 47 -14.29 -0.24 -10.59
N SER A 48 -13.35 -0.22 -11.54
CA SER A 48 -12.19 0.67 -11.54
C SER A 48 -12.13 1.41 -12.87
N LEU A 49 -11.86 2.71 -12.80
CA LEU A 49 -11.64 3.56 -13.96
C LEU A 49 -10.21 4.10 -13.89
N TYR A 50 -9.43 3.87 -14.93
CA TYR A 50 -8.14 4.51 -15.13
C TYR A 50 -8.27 5.66 -16.12
N LEU A 51 -7.92 6.86 -15.66
CA LEU A 51 -7.83 8.08 -16.44
C LEU A 51 -6.35 8.36 -16.79
N PRO A 52 -5.93 8.16 -18.04
CA PRO A 52 -4.53 8.32 -18.44
C PRO A 52 -4.14 9.80 -18.61
N PRO A 53 -2.83 10.13 -18.55
CA PRO A 53 -2.35 11.51 -18.71
C PRO A 53 -2.92 12.20 -19.96
N GLY A 54 -3.36 13.45 -19.79
CA GLY A 54 -3.80 14.31 -20.90
C GLY A 54 -5.28 14.15 -21.29
N VAL A 55 -6.01 13.20 -20.70
CA VAL A 55 -7.45 13.06 -20.91
C VAL A 55 -8.22 14.01 -19.99
N SER A 56 -9.29 14.65 -20.47
CA SER A 56 -10.04 15.58 -19.61
C SER A 56 -10.81 14.83 -18.51
N LEU A 57 -10.79 15.37 -17.29
CA LEU A 57 -11.65 14.91 -16.18
C LEU A 57 -13.14 14.97 -16.55
N GLU A 58 -13.52 15.85 -17.47
CA GLU A 58 -14.90 15.99 -17.97
C GLU A 58 -15.39 14.77 -18.77
N THR A 59 -14.47 13.92 -19.23
CA THR A 59 -14.81 12.67 -19.92
C THR A 59 -15.17 11.53 -18.96
N VAL A 60 -14.86 11.68 -17.65
CA VAL A 60 -15.20 10.68 -16.64
C VAL A 60 -16.72 10.68 -16.47
N PRO A 61 -17.39 9.50 -16.47
CA PRO A 61 -18.83 9.43 -16.29
C PRO A 61 -19.28 10.14 -15.01
N THR A 62 -20.35 10.93 -15.12
CA THR A 62 -20.91 11.69 -13.99
C THR A 62 -21.26 10.77 -12.82
N SER A 63 -21.79 9.58 -13.08
CA SER A 63 -22.09 8.56 -12.05
C SER A 63 -20.85 8.08 -11.30
N PHE A 64 -19.67 8.13 -11.93
CA PHE A 64 -18.41 7.89 -11.25
C PHE A 64 -18.04 9.12 -10.43
N LEU A 65 -17.99 10.29 -11.06
CA LEU A 65 -17.59 11.55 -10.41
C LEU A 65 -18.44 11.92 -9.19
N GLU A 66 -19.76 11.74 -9.22
CA GLU A 66 -20.68 12.01 -8.09
C GLU A 66 -20.36 11.18 -6.84
N LEU A 67 -19.80 9.98 -7.02
CA LEU A 67 -19.36 9.14 -5.90
C LEU A 67 -18.00 9.58 -5.36
N PHE A 68 -17.27 10.38 -6.13
CA PHE A 68 -16.00 10.98 -5.74
C PHE A 68 -16.11 12.47 -5.49
N THR A 69 -17.24 13.16 -5.63
CA THR A 69 -17.28 14.62 -5.40
C THR A 69 -16.87 14.99 -3.97
N ASP A 70 -17.03 14.08 -3.01
CA ASP A 70 -16.56 14.24 -1.64
C ASP A 70 -15.09 13.81 -1.41
N ARG A 71 -14.47 13.07 -2.35
CA ARG A 71 -13.12 12.46 -2.20
C ARG A 71 -12.10 12.83 -3.29
N LEU A 72 -12.52 13.26 -4.47
CA LEU A 72 -11.68 13.86 -5.50
C LEU A 72 -11.38 15.29 -5.07
N THR A 73 -10.43 15.40 -4.17
CA THR A 73 -10.01 16.68 -3.60
C THR A 73 -9.38 17.59 -4.66
N ASP A 74 -9.32 18.88 -4.36
CA ASP A 74 -8.57 19.87 -5.16
C ASP A 74 -7.13 19.42 -5.44
N HIS A 75 -6.53 18.65 -4.54
CA HIS A 75 -5.21 18.08 -4.68
C HIS A 75 -5.12 17.03 -5.81
N HIS A 76 -6.10 16.13 -5.94
CA HIS A 76 -6.17 15.16 -7.05
C HIS A 76 -6.40 15.86 -8.39
N VAL A 77 -7.25 16.89 -8.41
CA VAL A 77 -7.49 17.70 -9.61
C VAL A 77 -6.23 18.48 -9.99
N ALA A 78 -5.55 19.09 -9.03
CA ALA A 78 -4.35 19.89 -9.25
C ALA A 78 -3.17 19.06 -9.75
N ILE A 79 -2.92 17.89 -9.14
CA ILE A 79 -1.84 17.00 -9.59
C ILE A 79 -2.11 16.47 -11.00
N TYR A 80 -3.36 16.16 -11.33
CA TYR A 80 -3.70 15.65 -12.65
C TYR A 80 -3.63 16.74 -13.74
N ARG A 81 -4.07 17.97 -13.44
CA ARG A 81 -4.04 19.10 -14.39
C ARG A 81 -2.63 19.66 -14.62
N ASN A 82 -1.79 19.72 -13.57
CA ASN A 82 -0.43 20.23 -13.68
C ASN A 82 0.57 19.35 -12.90
N PRO A 83 0.88 18.15 -13.42
CA PRO A 83 1.71 17.17 -12.72
C PRO A 83 3.06 17.73 -12.30
N ARG A 84 3.79 18.37 -13.23
CA ARG A 84 5.12 18.92 -12.93
C ARG A 84 5.10 19.92 -11.79
N ALA A 85 4.17 20.89 -11.81
CA ALA A 85 4.13 21.90 -10.76
C ALA A 85 3.77 21.29 -9.40
N TYR A 86 2.82 20.37 -9.39
CA TYR A 86 2.34 19.74 -8.17
C TYR A 86 3.38 18.81 -7.55
N PHE A 87 4.03 17.96 -8.35
CA PHE A 87 5.13 17.10 -7.86
C PHE A 87 6.31 17.92 -7.35
N ASN A 88 6.68 19.03 -8.01
CA ASN A 88 7.69 19.95 -7.50
C ASN A 88 7.27 20.61 -6.18
N TRP A 89 5.98 20.90 -6.00
CA TRP A 89 5.47 21.41 -4.73
C TRP A 89 5.59 20.37 -3.61
N LEU A 90 5.21 19.11 -3.85
CA LEU A 90 5.44 18.02 -2.90
C LEU A 90 6.94 17.83 -2.60
N ALA A 91 7.79 17.80 -3.62
CA ALA A 91 9.23 17.61 -3.47
C ALA A 91 9.91 18.70 -2.63
N ARG A 92 9.42 19.94 -2.68
CA ARG A 92 9.93 21.03 -1.83
C ARG A 92 9.58 20.85 -0.35
N ARG A 93 8.53 20.10 -0.04
CA ARG A 93 8.08 19.80 1.32
C ARG A 93 8.67 18.51 1.87
N ALA A 94 9.13 17.61 1.01
CA ALA A 94 9.77 16.35 1.41
C ALA A 94 11.06 16.60 2.19
N ARG A 95 11.11 16.08 3.42
CA ARG A 95 12.29 16.13 4.31
C ARG A 95 13.22 14.93 4.12
N ILE A 96 12.69 13.80 3.64
CA ILE A 96 13.46 12.60 3.32
C ILE A 96 14.00 12.70 1.88
N ALA A 97 15.32 12.51 1.72
CA ALA A 97 16.02 12.74 0.46
C ALA A 97 15.55 11.81 -0.67
N GLY A 98 15.37 10.52 -0.38
CA GLY A 98 14.87 9.51 -1.30
C GLY A 98 13.47 9.87 -1.82
N MET A 99 12.56 10.26 -0.92
CA MET A 99 11.21 10.69 -1.30
C MET A 99 11.23 11.95 -2.15
N LYS A 100 12.05 12.94 -1.79
CA LYS A 100 12.24 14.15 -2.59
C LYS A 100 12.72 13.82 -4.00
N ASN A 101 13.73 12.97 -4.14
CA ASN A 101 14.27 12.57 -5.44
C ASN A 101 13.26 11.78 -6.28
N TRP A 102 12.49 10.91 -5.64
CA TRP A 102 11.39 10.18 -6.27
C TRP A 102 10.31 11.12 -6.81
N LEU A 103 9.87 12.12 -6.03
CA LEU A 103 8.91 13.14 -6.47
C LEU A 103 9.46 14.04 -7.59
N LEU A 104 10.73 14.43 -7.52
CA LEU A 104 11.38 15.20 -8.58
C LEU A 104 11.47 14.41 -9.90
N ALA A 105 11.71 13.10 -9.82
CA ALA A 105 11.71 12.24 -10.99
C ALA A 105 10.31 12.16 -11.63
N MET A 106 9.24 12.10 -10.82
CA MET A 106 7.87 12.22 -11.32
C MET A 106 7.58 13.58 -11.94
N ALA A 107 8.07 14.67 -11.33
CA ALA A 107 7.91 16.02 -11.87
C ALA A 107 8.56 16.15 -13.27
N ALA A 108 9.69 15.47 -13.49
CA ALA A 108 10.42 15.51 -14.75
C ALA A 108 9.63 14.88 -15.91
N THR A 109 8.84 13.81 -15.65
CA THR A 109 8.02 13.17 -16.69
C THR A 109 6.82 14.03 -17.10
N ASN A 110 6.34 14.89 -16.20
CA ASN A 110 5.12 15.71 -16.39
C ASN A 110 3.90 14.87 -16.81
N GLN A 111 3.81 13.65 -16.30
CA GLN A 111 2.73 12.72 -16.59
C GLN A 111 2.13 12.22 -15.28
N CYS A 112 0.80 12.20 -15.24
CA CYS A 112 0.03 11.72 -14.10
C CYS A 112 -1.22 11.03 -14.64
N GLY A 113 -1.51 9.82 -14.13
CA GLY A 113 -2.81 9.18 -14.29
C GLY A 113 -3.57 9.18 -12.97
N LEU A 114 -4.86 8.89 -13.02
CA LEU A 114 -5.70 8.63 -11.85
C LEU A 114 -6.36 7.27 -11.98
N HIS A 115 -6.34 6.47 -10.92
CA HIS A 115 -7.24 5.33 -10.77
C HIS A 115 -8.34 5.70 -9.79
N LEU A 116 -9.56 5.45 -10.20
CA LEU A 116 -10.75 5.70 -9.43
C LEU A 116 -11.41 4.33 -9.20
N HIS A 117 -11.48 3.87 -7.96
CA HIS A 117 -12.01 2.57 -7.59
C HIS A 117 -13.32 2.71 -6.80
N ARG A 118 -14.30 1.88 -7.14
CA ARG A 118 -15.59 1.79 -6.47
C ARG A 118 -15.91 0.33 -6.18
N ALA A 119 -16.36 0.02 -4.98
CA ALA A 119 -16.91 -1.29 -4.64
C ALA A 119 -18.12 -1.15 -3.71
N GLU A 120 -19.12 -2.01 -3.89
CA GLU A 120 -20.30 -2.06 -3.04
C GLU A 120 -20.10 -3.11 -1.94
N PHE A 121 -20.19 -2.68 -0.69
CA PHE A 121 -20.06 -3.51 0.50
C PHE A 121 -21.32 -3.38 1.35
N GLY A 122 -22.30 -4.25 1.07
CA GLY A 122 -23.61 -4.21 1.71
C GLY A 122 -24.32 -2.88 1.45
N PRO A 123 -24.74 -2.12 2.48
CA PRO A 123 -25.38 -0.81 2.29
C PRO A 123 -24.40 0.34 2.00
N SER A 124 -23.09 0.07 1.97
CA SER A 124 -22.05 1.09 1.80
C SER A 124 -21.35 0.98 0.45
N VAL A 125 -20.94 2.13 -0.10
CA VAL A 125 -20.08 2.20 -1.28
C VAL A 125 -18.70 2.67 -0.82
N GLN A 126 -17.68 1.85 -1.03
CA GLN A 126 -16.29 2.23 -0.81
C GLN A 126 -15.76 2.85 -2.10
N THR A 127 -15.19 4.04 -1.97
CA THR A 127 -14.53 4.76 -3.07
C THR A 127 -13.09 5.08 -2.74
N GLU A 128 -12.21 4.93 -3.71
CA GLU A 128 -10.78 5.13 -3.52
C GLU A 128 -10.12 5.75 -4.76
N VAL A 129 -9.18 6.67 -4.53
CA VAL A 129 -8.47 7.38 -5.60
C VAL A 129 -6.97 7.14 -5.45
N PHE A 130 -6.34 6.64 -6.50
CA PHE A 130 -4.88 6.52 -6.59
C PHE A 130 -4.33 7.45 -7.65
N VAL A 131 -3.20 8.05 -7.34
CA VAL A 131 -2.38 8.76 -8.31
C VAL A 131 -1.39 7.78 -8.92
N ARG A 132 -1.37 7.70 -10.26
CA ARG A 132 -0.28 7.04 -11.00
C ARG A 132 0.77 8.07 -11.38
N GLY A 133 1.86 8.12 -10.63
CA GLY A 133 3.02 8.94 -10.97
C GLY A 133 3.95 8.22 -11.94
N PHE A 134 4.26 8.84 -13.07
CA PHE A 134 5.17 8.25 -14.05
C PHE A 134 6.62 8.56 -13.71
N LEU A 135 7.47 7.55 -13.81
CA LEU A 135 8.90 7.59 -13.51
C LEU A 135 9.71 7.33 -14.78
N PRO A 136 10.95 7.85 -14.87
CA PRO A 136 11.90 7.32 -15.85
C PRO A 136 12.15 5.81 -15.62
N HIS A 137 12.76 5.13 -16.59
CA HIS A 137 13.17 3.73 -16.41
C HIS A 137 14.00 3.55 -15.12
N PRO A 138 13.91 2.40 -14.45
CA PRO A 138 13.31 1.15 -14.93
C PRO A 138 11.86 0.88 -14.50
N ARG A 139 11.35 1.49 -13.41
CA ARG A 139 9.99 1.18 -12.89
C ARG A 139 8.85 1.74 -13.74
N ARG A 140 9.08 2.80 -14.51
CA ARG A 140 8.12 3.49 -15.41
C ARG A 140 6.94 4.19 -14.72
N PHE A 141 6.42 3.65 -13.61
CA PHE A 141 5.38 4.29 -12.80
C PHE A 141 5.38 3.76 -11.36
N CYS A 142 4.68 4.48 -10.48
CA CYS A 142 4.32 4.04 -9.14
C CYS A 142 2.94 4.61 -8.80
N ASP A 143 2.08 3.77 -8.25
CA ASP A 143 0.75 4.18 -7.78
C ASP A 143 0.84 4.55 -6.29
N PHE A 144 0.16 5.61 -5.87
CA PHE A 144 0.17 6.06 -4.48
C PHE A 144 -1.11 6.84 -4.13
N ARG A 145 -1.43 6.93 -2.84
CA ARG A 145 -2.53 7.76 -2.32
C ARG A 145 -1.99 9.13 -1.93
N LEU A 146 -2.77 10.19 -2.12
CA LEU A 146 -2.43 11.49 -1.53
C LEU A 146 -2.70 11.48 -0.02
N ALA A 147 -1.99 12.34 0.71
CA ALA A 147 -2.18 12.48 2.15
C ALA A 147 -3.66 12.67 2.51
N SER A 148 -4.11 12.01 3.57
CA SER A 148 -5.44 12.22 4.12
C SER A 148 -5.46 13.51 4.95
N ASN A 149 -6.63 14.15 5.07
CA ASN A 149 -6.81 15.32 5.95
C ASN A 149 -6.88 14.92 7.44
N LYS A 150 -6.50 13.69 7.78
CA LYS A 150 -6.62 13.15 9.13
C LYS A 150 -5.44 13.64 9.99
N PRO A 151 -5.65 13.93 11.27
CA PRO A 151 -4.57 14.34 12.14
C PRO A 151 -3.48 13.27 12.30
N LEU A 152 -2.23 13.70 12.18
CA LEU A 152 -1.03 12.85 12.33
C LEU A 152 -0.48 12.98 13.76
N PHE A 153 -1.17 12.41 14.74
CA PHE A 153 -0.72 12.43 16.13
C PHE A 153 0.19 11.23 16.44
N ASP A 154 1.21 11.46 17.26
CA ASP A 154 2.08 10.44 17.85
C ASP A 154 2.82 9.52 16.86
N LEU A 155 3.06 9.99 15.64
CA LEU A 155 3.89 9.28 14.67
C LEU A 155 5.37 9.61 14.86
N PRO A 156 6.29 8.63 14.70
CA PRO A 156 7.70 8.91 14.53
C PRO A 156 7.96 9.90 13.38
N VAL A 157 8.98 10.75 13.51
CA VAL A 157 9.21 11.90 12.63
C VAL A 157 9.26 11.49 11.15
N ALA A 158 9.95 10.39 10.83
CA ALA A 158 10.04 9.92 9.46
C ALA A 158 8.71 9.45 8.87
N LEU A 159 7.82 8.83 9.67
CA LEU A 159 6.48 8.47 9.21
C LEU A 159 5.60 9.71 9.06
N GLN A 160 5.68 10.65 10.00
CA GLN A 160 4.98 11.93 9.87
C GLN A 160 5.36 12.65 8.57
N ASP A 161 6.65 12.73 8.26
CA ASP A 161 7.16 13.36 7.04
C ASP A 161 6.62 12.72 5.74
N ILE A 162 6.34 11.41 5.75
CA ILE A 162 5.70 10.70 4.63
C ILE A 162 4.21 11.04 4.58
N TYR A 163 3.50 10.82 5.69
CA TYR A 163 2.03 10.92 5.75
C TYR A 163 1.52 12.36 5.61
N GLU A 164 2.37 13.37 5.81
CA GLU A 164 2.08 14.76 5.47
C GLU A 164 1.99 15.01 3.94
N LEU A 165 2.49 14.09 3.12
CA LEU A 165 2.61 14.26 1.66
C LEU A 165 1.83 13.20 0.88
N ILE A 166 1.93 11.94 1.27
CA ILE A 166 1.26 10.80 0.63
C ILE A 166 0.70 9.86 1.69
N ASP A 167 -0.39 9.19 1.39
CA ASP A 167 -0.95 8.11 2.22
C ASP A 167 -0.48 6.73 1.72
N GLY A 168 0.81 6.67 1.41
CA GLY A 168 1.49 5.47 0.97
C GLY A 168 1.47 5.15 -0.51
N THR A 169 2.35 4.21 -0.86
CA THR A 169 2.51 3.66 -2.21
C THR A 169 1.82 2.31 -2.33
N ILE A 170 1.46 1.95 -3.56
CA ILE A 170 0.78 0.71 -3.92
C ILE A 170 1.64 0.00 -4.97
N GLU A 171 2.11 -1.21 -4.68
CA GLU A 171 2.88 -2.02 -5.62
C GLU A 171 2.16 -3.34 -5.94
N GLY A 172 1.22 -3.32 -6.89
CA GLY A 172 0.43 -4.50 -7.25
C GLY A 172 -0.70 -4.78 -6.26
N ASP A 173 -1.11 -6.04 -6.12
CA ASP A 173 -2.39 -6.40 -5.48
C ASP A 173 -2.34 -6.51 -3.94
N VAL A 174 -1.16 -6.48 -3.32
CA VAL A 174 -1.00 -6.78 -1.87
C VAL A 174 0.12 -5.97 -1.19
N PHE A 175 0.80 -5.10 -1.92
CA PHE A 175 1.93 -4.36 -1.39
C PHE A 175 1.51 -2.93 -1.09
N GLU A 176 1.58 -2.56 0.18
CA GLU A 176 1.23 -1.23 0.64
C GLU A 176 2.33 -0.75 1.58
N ALA A 177 2.98 0.37 1.21
CA ALA A 177 3.77 1.15 2.15
C ALA A 177 2.91 2.33 2.60
N GLY A 178 1.90 2.09 3.44
CA GLY A 178 0.96 3.10 3.95
C GLY A 178 -0.47 2.57 4.11
N GLY A 179 -1.47 3.48 4.17
CA GLY A 179 -2.85 3.15 4.54
C GLY A 179 -3.29 3.77 5.88
N PHE A 180 -2.95 5.04 6.11
CA PHE A 180 -3.35 5.82 7.27
C PHE A 180 -4.81 6.28 7.13
N ASP A 181 -5.71 5.33 7.40
CA ASP A 181 -7.10 5.66 7.67
C ASP A 181 -7.29 6.15 9.12
N ASN A 182 -6.48 5.73 10.07
CA ASN A 182 -6.38 6.30 11.42
C ASN A 182 -5.17 5.68 12.14
N LEU A 183 -4.79 6.21 13.31
CA LEU A 183 -3.67 5.62 14.08
C LEU A 183 -3.91 4.13 14.39
N SER A 184 -5.17 3.72 14.64
CA SER A 184 -5.51 2.31 14.83
C SER A 184 -5.33 1.44 13.57
N SER A 185 -5.39 2.01 12.36
CA SER A 185 -5.13 1.26 11.13
C SER A 185 -3.66 0.90 11.00
N LEU A 186 -2.76 1.64 11.65
CA LEU A 186 -1.33 1.34 11.74
C LEU A 186 -0.95 0.57 13.00
N ARG A 187 -1.87 0.26 13.91
CA ARG A 187 -1.53 -0.53 15.11
C ARG A 187 -1.34 -1.99 14.74
N PHE A 188 -0.21 -2.55 15.17
CA PHE A 188 0.02 -3.97 15.06
C PHE A 188 -0.65 -4.69 16.25
N ASP A 189 -1.70 -5.47 15.97
CA ASP A 189 -2.33 -6.32 16.99
C ASP A 189 -1.59 -7.66 17.10
N ALA A 190 -0.73 -7.77 18.12
CA ALA A 190 0.03 -8.97 18.42
C ALA A 190 -0.75 -9.99 19.28
N SER A 191 -1.93 -9.64 19.79
CA SER A 191 -2.62 -10.38 20.86
C SER A 191 -3.00 -11.82 20.49
N SER A 192 -3.11 -12.12 19.20
CA SER A 192 -3.46 -13.43 18.66
C SER A 192 -2.26 -14.23 18.12
N LEU A 193 -1.04 -13.69 18.20
CA LEU A 193 0.15 -14.26 17.56
C LEU A 193 1.16 -14.80 18.58
N PRO A 194 1.64 -16.05 18.41
CA PRO A 194 2.70 -16.60 19.24
C PRO A 194 4.06 -16.07 18.77
N ILE A 195 4.52 -14.97 19.34
CA ILE A 195 5.78 -14.31 18.95
C ILE A 195 6.93 -14.82 19.83
N PRO A 196 7.87 -15.62 19.29
CA PRO A 196 8.85 -16.35 20.11
C PRO A 196 9.89 -15.44 20.79
N ASP A 197 10.20 -14.27 20.20
CA ASP A 197 11.30 -13.39 20.60
C ASP A 197 10.82 -11.92 20.80
N SER A 198 9.76 -11.72 21.57
CA SER A 198 9.22 -10.36 21.81
C SER A 198 10.17 -9.44 22.59
N HIS A 199 11.25 -9.96 23.19
CA HIS A 199 12.22 -9.19 23.97
C HIS A 199 12.96 -8.10 23.17
N GLY A 200 12.97 -8.17 21.83
CA GLY A 200 13.60 -7.17 20.96
C GLY A 200 12.79 -5.90 20.73
N VAL A 201 11.48 -5.93 21.00
CA VAL A 201 10.56 -4.79 20.86
C VAL A 201 9.91 -4.55 22.21
N SER A 202 10.34 -3.50 22.90
CA SER A 202 9.97 -3.21 24.29
C SER A 202 8.46 -3.06 24.51
N ASP A 203 7.70 -2.70 23.47
CA ASP A 203 6.25 -2.51 23.51
C ASP A 203 5.63 -2.76 22.13
N LEU A 204 5.53 -4.04 21.74
CA LEU A 204 5.03 -4.44 20.42
C LEU A 204 3.58 -3.96 20.16
N ASP A 205 2.78 -3.78 21.21
CA ASP A 205 1.42 -3.23 21.15
C ASP A 205 1.39 -1.74 20.77
N ARG A 206 2.54 -1.05 20.87
CA ARG A 206 2.73 0.33 20.42
C ARG A 206 3.43 0.44 19.08
N ALA A 207 3.92 -0.67 18.53
CA ALA A 207 4.60 -0.67 17.25
C ALA A 207 3.61 -0.34 16.12
N LEU A 208 4.05 0.52 15.21
CA LEU A 208 3.25 0.93 14.06
C LEU A 208 3.66 0.14 12.83
N TRP A 209 2.76 -0.63 12.23
CA TRP A 209 3.04 -1.21 10.92
C TRP A 209 2.84 -0.15 9.85
N PHE A 210 3.84 0.03 8.98
CA PHE A 210 3.82 1.06 7.93
C PHE A 210 4.08 0.50 6.54
N TYR A 211 4.31 -0.81 6.46
CA TYR A 211 4.54 -1.51 5.21
C TYR A 211 4.13 -2.98 5.34
N THR A 212 3.54 -3.54 4.28
CA THR A 212 3.28 -4.97 4.11
C THR A 212 3.69 -5.44 2.73
N ASN A 213 4.19 -6.68 2.63
CA ASN A 213 4.42 -7.36 1.35
C ASN A 213 3.33 -8.41 1.06
N SER A 214 3.46 -9.09 -0.08
CA SER A 214 2.51 -10.12 -0.53
C SER A 214 2.54 -11.42 0.27
N THR A 215 3.60 -11.68 1.05
CA THR A 215 3.69 -12.84 1.94
C THR A 215 3.07 -12.57 3.31
N GLY A 216 2.58 -11.34 3.53
CA GLY A 216 1.97 -10.90 4.78
C GLY A 216 2.98 -10.38 5.81
N ASP A 217 4.27 -10.32 5.46
CA ASP A 217 5.30 -9.75 6.33
C ASP A 217 5.14 -8.25 6.41
N ARG A 218 5.44 -7.71 7.58
CA ARG A 218 5.20 -6.31 7.90
C ARG A 218 6.46 -5.67 8.41
N LEU A 219 6.64 -4.39 8.10
CA LEU A 219 7.59 -3.57 8.84
C LEU A 219 6.87 -2.81 9.94
N LEU A 220 7.44 -2.91 11.13
CA LEU A 220 6.97 -2.30 12.36
C LEU A 220 7.96 -1.23 12.78
N ALA A 221 7.47 -0.05 13.14
CA ALA A 221 8.24 1.03 13.75
C ALA A 221 7.99 1.07 15.27
N ASP A 222 9.06 0.99 16.06
CA ASP A 222 9.08 1.28 17.50
C ASP A 222 9.99 2.50 17.73
N GLY A 223 9.36 3.68 17.78
CA GLY A 223 10.06 4.95 17.68
C GLY A 223 10.88 5.04 16.38
N GLU A 224 12.19 5.17 16.52
CA GLU A 224 13.13 5.27 15.39
C GLU A 224 13.75 3.94 14.96
N LYS A 225 13.38 2.82 15.62
CA LYS A 225 13.82 1.47 15.24
C LYS A 225 12.76 0.79 14.40
N VAL A 226 13.21 -0.07 13.48
CA VAL A 226 12.35 -0.82 12.58
C VAL A 226 12.63 -2.30 12.66
N PHE A 227 11.55 -3.09 12.65
CA PHE A 227 11.59 -4.54 12.69
C PHE A 227 10.74 -5.12 11.57
N TRP A 228 11.25 -6.18 10.93
CA TRP A 228 10.43 -7.09 10.15
C TRP A 228 9.68 -8.02 11.08
N PHE A 229 8.37 -8.03 10.98
CA PHE A 229 7.52 -9.13 11.42
C PHE A 229 7.32 -10.09 10.26
N LEU A 230 7.85 -11.30 10.40
CA LEU A 230 7.75 -12.37 9.41
C LEU A 230 6.49 -13.20 9.67
N HIS A 231 5.52 -13.15 8.76
CA HIS A 231 4.19 -13.69 8.99
C HIS A 231 4.19 -15.21 9.18
N GLU A 232 4.97 -15.93 8.38
CA GLU A 232 4.96 -17.40 8.36
C GLU A 232 5.45 -18.04 9.65
N ASN A 233 6.43 -17.42 10.32
CA ASN A 233 7.06 -17.97 11.54
C ASN A 233 6.87 -17.07 12.77
N CYS A 234 6.14 -15.97 12.64
CA CYS A 234 5.95 -14.95 13.68
C CYS A 234 7.27 -14.39 14.25
N GLY A 235 8.35 -14.43 13.45
CA GLY A 235 9.67 -13.94 13.84
C GLY A 235 9.78 -12.43 13.75
N LEU A 236 10.63 -11.85 14.61
CA LEU A 236 10.99 -10.43 14.57
C LEU A 236 12.47 -10.27 14.23
N VAL A 237 12.78 -9.49 13.19
CA VAL A 237 14.16 -9.23 12.75
C VAL A 237 14.39 -7.73 12.68
N GLU A 238 15.38 -7.20 13.39
CA GLU A 238 15.73 -5.78 13.32
C GLU A 238 16.18 -5.43 11.89
N ALA A 239 15.47 -4.48 11.26
CA ALA A 239 15.80 -3.98 9.93
C ALA A 239 16.75 -2.76 10.01
N GLY A 240 16.64 -1.96 11.08
CA GLY A 240 17.53 -0.84 11.34
C GLY A 240 16.77 0.42 11.74
N ASN A 241 17.27 1.59 11.30
CA ASN A 241 16.67 2.88 11.64
C ASN A 241 15.58 3.29 10.63
N LEU A 242 14.46 3.79 11.15
CA LEU A 242 13.28 4.17 10.37
C LEU A 242 13.57 5.12 9.23
N THR A 243 14.27 6.23 9.50
CA THR A 243 14.62 7.21 8.46
C THR A 243 15.42 6.56 7.32
N LYS A 244 16.40 5.71 7.64
CA LYS A 244 17.21 5.00 6.62
C LYS A 244 16.42 3.98 5.83
N VAL A 245 15.55 3.23 6.50
CA VAL A 245 14.69 2.21 5.88
C VAL A 245 13.77 2.88 4.85
N VAL A 246 13.08 3.95 5.25
CA VAL A 246 12.19 4.72 4.39
C VAL A 246 12.96 5.40 3.25
N ASP A 247 14.09 6.03 3.52
CA ASP A 247 14.90 6.69 2.48
C ASP A 247 15.32 5.70 1.39
N SER A 248 15.82 4.54 1.81
CA SER A 248 16.20 3.44 0.91
C SER A 248 15.02 2.88 0.11
N TYR A 249 13.82 2.86 0.69
CA TYR A 249 12.61 2.42 -0.02
C TYR A 249 12.33 3.30 -1.23
N PHE A 250 12.25 4.63 -1.04
CA PHE A 250 12.02 5.55 -2.15
C PHE A 250 13.17 5.58 -3.15
N LEU A 251 14.41 5.40 -2.71
CA LEU A 251 15.55 5.23 -3.63
C LEU A 251 15.42 3.95 -4.47
N SER A 252 14.92 2.85 -3.90
CA SER A 252 14.67 1.61 -4.63
C SER A 252 13.55 1.76 -5.67
N LEU A 253 12.51 2.53 -5.35
CA LEU A 253 11.45 2.88 -6.30
C LEU A 253 12.00 3.66 -7.50
N LEU A 254 12.86 4.64 -7.22
CA LEU A 254 13.47 5.49 -8.23
C LEU A 254 14.44 4.72 -9.14
N THR A 255 15.32 3.92 -8.53
CA THR A 255 16.41 3.23 -9.25
C THR A 255 16.00 1.88 -9.83
N GLY A 256 14.90 1.31 -9.34
CA GLY A 256 14.52 -0.09 -9.56
C GLY A 256 15.52 -1.11 -9.02
N ALA A 257 16.49 -0.66 -8.22
CA ALA A 257 17.35 -1.56 -7.49
C ALA A 257 16.54 -2.33 -6.45
N LYS A 258 17.08 -3.47 -6.00
CA LYS A 258 16.54 -4.17 -4.84
C LYS A 258 16.61 -3.25 -3.63
N TRP A 259 15.59 -3.32 -2.79
CA TRP A 259 15.55 -2.55 -1.56
C TRP A 259 16.59 -3.08 -0.57
N LEU A 260 17.38 -2.18 0.02
CA LEU A 260 18.49 -2.55 0.91
C LEU A 260 18.03 -3.33 2.16
N PHE A 261 16.81 -3.06 2.60
CA PHE A 261 16.26 -3.60 3.85
C PHE A 261 15.26 -4.73 3.63
N ASP A 262 15.24 -5.33 2.43
CA ASP A 262 14.48 -6.54 2.16
C ASP A 262 15.09 -7.73 2.93
N PRO A 263 14.32 -8.40 3.82
CA PRO A 263 14.85 -9.42 4.71
C PRO A 263 15.28 -10.68 3.94
N TYR A 264 14.79 -10.85 2.72
CA TYR A 264 15.10 -11.97 1.84
C TYR A 264 16.37 -11.74 1.00
N CYS A 265 16.85 -10.49 0.92
CA CYS A 265 18.01 -10.14 0.10
C CYS A 265 19.36 -10.42 0.79
N SER A 266 19.38 -10.64 2.10
CA SER A 266 20.58 -10.98 2.90
C SER A 266 21.18 -12.37 2.61
N SER A 267 20.63 -13.12 1.66
CA SER A 267 20.92 -14.54 1.44
C SER A 267 21.61 -14.90 0.11
N ARG A 268 22.27 -13.94 -0.56
CA ARG A 268 23.06 -14.23 -1.77
C ARG A 268 24.41 -13.54 -1.79
#